data_AF-A0A2K1J168-F1
#
_entry.id   AF-A0A2K1J168-F1
#
_cell.length_a   1.000
_cell.length_b   1.000
_cell.length_c   1.000
_cell.angle_alpha   90.00
_cell.angle_beta   90.00
_cell.angle_gamma   90.00
#
_symmetry.space_group_name_H-M   'P 1'
#
loop_
_entity.id
_entity.type
_entity.pdbx_description
1 polymer ?
#
loop_
_entity_poly.entity_id
_entity_poly.type
_entity_poly.pdbx_seq_one_letter_code
_entity_poly.pdbx_strand_id
1 'polypeptide(L)'
;MMKEILTGMYKFIADVCESYTETIKPATKIIDFIQSSDNRRKMMYTCAGMLYKEGFEELLDSRKDVIGMKGGMYNFIEDRFRRMEPDDYITLSTRIPFVPLDCNSKATNEVLDLLAKVFPNEDIRRYFMRFISSCLEG
;
A
#
# COMPACT_ATOMS: atom_id res chain seq x y z
N MET A 1 -49.90 12.40 35.10
CA MET A 1 -48.56 11.94 35.53
C MET A 1 -48.07 10.70 34.79
N MET A 2 -48.55 9.47 35.06
CA MET A 2 -47.99 8.25 34.40
C MET A 2 -48.22 8.21 32.88
N LYS A 3 -49.40 8.62 32.40
CA LYS A 3 -49.69 8.71 30.95
C LYS A 3 -48.76 9.69 30.23
N GLU A 4 -48.48 10.84 30.83
CA GLU A 4 -47.62 11.87 30.23
C GLU A 4 -46.17 11.40 30.14
N ILE A 5 -45.68 10.67 31.15
CA ILE A 5 -44.35 10.06 31.13
C ILE A 5 -44.25 9.02 30.00
N LEU A 6 -45.23 8.13 29.88
CA LEU A 6 -45.27 7.15 28.79
C LEU A 6 -45.33 7.81 27.39
N THR A 7 -46.14 8.86 27.25
CA THR A 7 -46.21 9.63 25.99
C THR A 7 -44.90 10.32 25.66
N GLY A 8 -44.23 10.90 26.66
CA GLY A 8 -42.91 11.52 26.49
C GLY A 8 -41.84 10.51 26.07
N MET A 9 -41.83 9.32 26.67
CA MET A 9 -40.91 8.23 26.29
C MET A 9 -41.18 7.72 24.87
N TYR A 10 -42.45 7.54 24.49
CA TYR A 10 -42.81 7.13 23.14
C TYR A 10 -42.35 8.14 22.10
N LYS A 11 -42.56 9.43 22.36
CA LYS A 11 -42.13 10.51 21.46
C LYS A 11 -40.61 10.55 21.32
N PHE A 12 -39.87 10.44 22.42
CA PHE A 12 -38.41 10.39 22.39
C PHE A 12 -37.88 9.22 21.55
N ILE A 13 -38.45 8.01 21.72
CA ILE A 13 -38.06 6.84 20.92
C ILE A 13 -38.37 7.06 19.44
N ALA A 14 -39.53 7.62 19.11
CA ALA A 14 -39.92 7.93 17.73
C ALA A 14 -38.96 8.94 17.08
N ASP A 15 -38.62 10.03 17.77
CA ASP A 15 -37.70 11.07 17.28
C ASP A 15 -36.29 10.50 17.04
N VAL A 16 -35.82 9.62 17.93
CA VAL A 16 -34.53 8.91 17.75
C VAL A 16 -34.57 8.00 16.51
N CYS A 17 -35.61 7.19 16.35
CA CYS A 17 -35.76 6.32 15.18
C CYS A 17 -35.84 7.10 13.86
N GLU A 18 -36.55 8.23 13.86
CA GLU A 18 -36.66 9.11 12.69
C GLU A 18 -35.29 9.69 12.30
N SER A 19 -34.52 10.17 13.28
CA SER A 19 -33.15 10.67 13.07
C SER A 19 -32.21 9.62 12.44
N TYR A 20 -32.27 8.37 12.92
CA TYR A 20 -31.51 7.27 12.29
C TYR A 20 -31.98 6.99 10.87
N THR A 21 -33.28 7.03 10.62
CA THR A 21 -33.86 6.79 9.30
C THR A 21 -33.40 7.85 8.30
N GLU A 22 -33.33 9.12 8.70
CA GLU A 22 -32.80 10.20 7.86
C GLU A 22 -31.32 10.01 7.50
N THR A 23 -30.53 9.39 8.37
CA THR A 23 -29.13 9.07 8.10
C THR A 23 -28.97 7.86 7.16
N ILE A 24 -29.86 6.87 7.27
CA ILE A 24 -29.84 5.65 6.46
C ILE A 24 -30.28 5.94 5.01
N LYS A 25 -31.28 6.81 4.82
CA LYS A 25 -31.85 7.13 3.50
C LYS A 25 -30.78 7.50 2.44
N PRO A 26 -29.84 8.43 2.69
CA PRO A 26 -28.74 8.72 1.75
C PRO A 26 -27.84 7.52 1.46
N ALA A 27 -27.50 6.73 2.48
CA ALA A 27 -26.65 5.55 2.32
C ALA A 27 -27.34 4.50 1.44
N THR A 28 -28.64 4.25 1.63
CA THR A 28 -29.44 3.35 0.78
C THR A 28 -29.44 3.83 -0.67
N LYS A 29 -29.62 5.13 -0.92
CA LYS A 29 -29.55 5.68 -2.29
C LYS A 29 -28.19 5.45 -2.94
N ILE A 30 -27.10 5.60 -2.20
CA ILE A 30 -25.74 5.34 -2.70
C ILE A 30 -25.58 3.84 -3.01
N ILE A 31 -26.06 2.96 -2.13
CA ILE A 31 -26.03 1.51 -2.33
C ILE A 31 -26.80 1.14 -3.59
N ASP A 32 -28.05 1.60 -3.74
CA ASP A 32 -28.88 1.33 -4.91
C ASP A 32 -28.21 1.85 -6.19
N PHE A 33 -27.60 3.03 -6.11
CA PHE A 33 -26.84 3.62 -7.22
C PHE A 33 -25.68 2.72 -7.64
N ILE A 34 -24.86 2.22 -6.69
CA ILE A 34 -23.71 1.33 -6.97
C ILE A 34 -24.16 -0.07 -7.37
N GLN A 35 -25.30 -0.55 -6.88
CA GLN A 35 -25.86 -1.88 -7.20
C GLN A 35 -26.47 -1.94 -8.61
N SER A 36 -26.80 -0.81 -9.22
CA SER A 36 -27.19 -0.76 -10.63
C SER A 36 -26.02 -1.09 -11.55
N SER A 37 -26.19 -2.11 -12.41
CA SER A 37 -25.19 -2.51 -13.40
C SER A 37 -24.86 -1.39 -14.40
N ASP A 38 -25.85 -0.58 -14.77
CA ASP A 38 -25.66 0.53 -15.70
C ASP A 38 -24.86 1.67 -15.08
N ASN A 39 -25.10 1.97 -13.80
CA ASN A 39 -24.33 2.98 -13.08
C ASN A 39 -22.90 2.51 -12.85
N ARG A 40 -22.67 1.24 -12.46
CA ARG A 40 -21.31 0.69 -12.39
C ARG A 40 -20.57 0.80 -13.71
N ARG A 41 -21.25 0.48 -14.82
CA ARG A 41 -20.65 0.60 -16.15
C ARG A 41 -20.27 2.05 -16.45
N LYS A 42 -21.16 3.01 -16.22
CA LYS A 42 -20.88 4.44 -16.40
C LYS A 42 -19.70 4.91 -15.55
N MET A 43 -19.69 4.55 -14.26
CA MET A 43 -18.59 4.86 -13.34
C MET A 43 -17.26 4.28 -13.84
N MET A 44 -17.24 3.01 -14.26
CA MET A 44 -16.04 2.38 -14.80
C MET A 44 -15.51 3.12 -16.03
N TYR A 45 -16.38 3.55 -16.95
CA TYR A 45 -15.97 4.34 -18.11
C TYR A 45 -15.41 5.72 -17.71
N THR A 46 -16.07 6.43 -16.79
CA THR A 46 -15.58 7.72 -16.29
C THR A 46 -14.23 7.57 -15.60
N CYS A 47 -14.09 6.59 -14.70
CA CYS A 47 -12.84 6.31 -14.01
C CYS A 47 -11.74 5.90 -14.98
N ALA A 48 -12.05 5.08 -16.00
CA ALA A 48 -11.07 4.71 -17.03
C ALA A 48 -10.55 5.95 -17.77
N GLY A 49 -11.42 6.91 -18.10
CA GLY A 49 -11.00 8.18 -18.68
C GLY A 49 -10.16 9.05 -17.74
N MET A 50 -10.49 9.07 -16.44
CA MET A 50 -9.74 9.85 -15.44
C MET A 50 -8.38 9.24 -15.07
N LEU A 51 -8.28 7.90 -15.09
CA LEU A 51 -7.08 7.15 -14.77
C LEU A 51 -6.20 6.89 -16.00
N TYR A 52 -6.70 7.22 -17.20
CA TYR A 52 -5.92 7.11 -18.41
C TYR A 52 -4.72 8.04 -18.33
N LYS A 53 -3.53 7.45 -18.46
CA LYS A 53 -2.27 8.17 -18.51
C LYS A 53 -1.58 7.82 -19.82
N GLU A 54 -1.39 8.82 -20.66
CA GLU A 54 -0.60 8.67 -21.87
C GLU A 54 0.82 8.26 -21.49
N GLY A 55 1.38 7.28 -22.19
CA GLY A 55 2.69 6.73 -21.87
C GLY A 55 2.77 6.00 -20.53
N PHE A 56 1.70 5.30 -20.13
CA PHE A 56 1.68 4.57 -18.86
C PHE A 56 2.74 3.47 -18.77
N GLU A 57 2.99 2.76 -19.88
CA GLU A 57 3.95 1.65 -19.91
C GLU A 57 5.37 2.12 -19.64
N GLU A 58 5.72 3.33 -20.06
CA GLU A 58 7.01 3.97 -19.83
C GLU A 58 7.23 4.41 -18.38
N LEU A 59 6.14 4.56 -17.62
CA LEU A 59 6.23 4.87 -16.18
C LEU A 59 6.51 3.63 -15.35
N LEU A 60 6.08 2.46 -15.83
CA LEU A 60 6.28 1.20 -15.14
C LEU A 60 7.78 0.92 -14.95
N ASP A 61 8.17 0.72 -13.69
CA ASP A 61 9.55 0.40 -13.30
C ASP A 61 10.61 1.43 -13.77
N SER A 62 10.17 2.66 -14.04
CA SER A 62 11.03 3.78 -14.43
C SER A 62 11.93 4.28 -13.30
N ARG A 63 11.51 4.06 -12.05
CA ARG A 63 12.26 4.44 -10.85
C ARG A 63 13.33 3.42 -10.53
N LYS A 64 14.58 3.85 -10.57
CA LYS A 64 15.76 3.01 -10.29
C LYS A 64 16.23 3.05 -8.84
N ASP A 65 15.76 4.06 -8.11
CA ASP A 65 16.06 4.33 -6.70
C ASP A 65 15.24 3.47 -5.72
N VAL A 66 14.50 2.48 -6.22
CA VAL A 66 13.55 1.68 -5.44
C VAL A 66 13.65 0.21 -5.81
N ILE A 67 13.38 -0.65 -4.83
CA ILE A 67 13.25 -2.09 -5.05
C ILE A 67 11.91 -2.58 -4.50
N GLY A 68 11.14 -3.25 -5.36
CA GLY A 68 9.90 -3.90 -4.97
C GLY A 68 10.17 -5.13 -4.08
N MET A 69 9.43 -5.22 -2.98
CA MET A 69 9.54 -6.29 -1.99
C MET A 69 8.13 -6.80 -1.63
N LYS A 70 8.04 -7.83 -0.79
CA LYS A 70 6.73 -8.31 -0.31
C LYS A 70 6.14 -7.30 0.67
N GLY A 71 4.95 -6.78 0.34
CA GLY A 71 4.21 -5.84 1.18
C GLY A 71 4.60 -4.37 1.00
N GLY A 72 5.54 -4.06 0.11
CA GLY A 72 5.97 -2.69 -0.11
C GLY A 72 7.20 -2.56 -0.99
N MET A 73 7.88 -1.45 -0.85
CA MET A 73 9.11 -1.10 -1.57
C MET A 73 10.12 -0.52 -0.60
N TYR A 74 11.40 -0.75 -0.88
CA TYR A 74 12.49 -0.04 -0.22
C TYR A 74 12.96 1.11 -1.12
N ASN A 75 13.09 2.31 -0.56
CA ASN A 75 13.63 3.48 -1.25
C ASN A 75 15.10 3.67 -0.82
N PHE A 76 16.02 3.63 -1.78
CA PHE A 76 17.45 3.76 -1.52
C PHE A 76 17.89 5.19 -1.18
N ILE A 77 17.18 6.20 -1.67
CA ILE A 77 17.47 7.62 -1.38
C ILE A 77 17.00 7.98 0.04
N GLU A 78 15.79 7.55 0.38
CA GLU A 78 15.17 7.85 1.68
C GLU A 78 15.58 6.87 2.78
N ASP A 79 16.30 5.81 2.41
CA ASP A 79 16.73 4.70 3.26
C ASP A 79 15.60 4.13 4.13
N ARG A 80 14.44 3.89 3.51
CA ARG A 80 13.26 3.39 4.22
C ARG A 80 12.42 2.42 3.42
N PHE A 81 11.89 1.43 4.13
CA PHE A 81 10.81 0.59 3.65
C PHE A 81 9.45 1.28 3.86
N ARG A 82 8.59 1.23 2.84
CA ARG A 82 7.20 1.68 2.97
C ARG A 82 6.26 0.83 2.13
N ARG A 83 4.96 0.94 2.44
CA ARG A 83 3.91 0.40 1.58
C ARG A 83 4.00 1.06 0.20
N MET A 84 3.82 0.24 -0.83
CA MET A 84 3.75 0.67 -2.22
C MET A 84 2.33 1.17 -2.52
N GLU A 85 2.24 2.30 -3.21
CA GLU A 85 1.01 2.89 -3.72
C GLU A 85 0.92 2.67 -5.23
N PRO A 86 -0.29 2.65 -5.83
CA PRO A 86 -0.45 2.48 -7.29
C PRO A 86 0.34 3.50 -8.12
N ASP A 87 0.51 4.71 -7.59
CA ASP A 87 1.25 5.80 -8.24
C ASP A 87 2.78 5.64 -8.16
N ASP A 88 3.29 4.60 -7.51
CA ASP A 88 4.72 4.28 -7.54
C ASP A 88 5.16 3.63 -8.85
N TYR A 89 4.19 3.08 -9.62
CA TYR A 89 4.43 2.43 -10.90
C TYR A 89 5.46 1.28 -10.85
N ILE A 90 5.63 0.63 -9.69
CA ILE A 90 6.56 -0.50 -9.54
C ILE A 90 5.80 -1.81 -9.79
N THR A 91 6.26 -2.60 -10.75
CA THR A 91 5.71 -3.94 -11.05
C THR A 91 6.74 -5.04 -10.77
N LEU A 92 8.02 -4.73 -10.83
CA LEU A 92 9.11 -5.65 -10.48
C LEU A 92 9.22 -5.78 -8.96
N SER A 93 9.23 -7.03 -8.47
CA SER A 93 9.35 -7.31 -7.05
C SER A 93 10.13 -8.60 -6.80
N THR A 94 11.03 -8.55 -5.81
CA THR A 94 11.73 -9.73 -5.29
C THR A 94 10.78 -10.72 -4.63
N ARG A 95 9.60 -10.27 -4.20
CA ARG A 95 8.62 -11.04 -3.39
C ARG A 95 9.17 -11.52 -2.04
N ILE A 96 10.31 -10.98 -1.61
CA ILE A 96 10.93 -11.25 -0.31
C ILE A 96 10.47 -10.15 0.68
N PRO A 97 10.08 -10.48 1.92
CA PRO A 97 9.75 -9.47 2.91
C PRO A 97 10.97 -8.64 3.30
N PHE A 98 10.78 -7.35 3.54
CA PHE A 98 11.84 -6.51 4.10
C PHE A 98 12.15 -6.92 5.54
N VAL A 99 13.45 -7.04 5.84
CA VAL A 99 13.97 -7.26 7.18
C VAL A 99 15.04 -6.20 7.43
N PRO A 100 14.88 -5.33 8.45
CA PRO A 100 15.93 -4.37 8.81
C PRO A 100 17.26 -5.07 9.06
N LEU A 101 18.35 -4.47 8.58
CA LEU A 101 19.68 -5.02 8.80
C LEU A 101 20.01 -5.02 10.30
N ASP A 102 20.27 -6.21 10.83
CA ASP A 102 20.87 -6.39 12.15
C ASP A 102 22.31 -6.89 11.99
N CYS A 103 23.26 -5.99 12.26
CA CYS A 103 24.69 -6.28 12.21
C CYS A 103 25.15 -7.29 13.26
N ASN A 104 24.37 -7.51 14.32
CA ASN A 104 24.67 -8.49 15.37
C ASN A 104 24.00 -9.84 15.11
N SER A 105 23.15 -9.94 14.09
CA SER A 105 22.45 -11.19 13.79
C SER A 105 23.42 -12.27 13.35
N LYS A 106 23.09 -13.52 13.68
CA LYS A 106 23.85 -14.70 13.25
C LYS A 106 23.96 -14.75 11.72
N ALA A 107 22.86 -14.49 11.01
CA ALA A 107 22.82 -14.52 9.55
C ALA A 107 23.75 -13.46 8.92
N THR A 108 23.73 -12.22 9.41
CA THR A 108 24.65 -11.17 8.90
C THR A 108 26.10 -11.56 9.14
N ASN A 109 26.43 -12.06 10.33
CA ASN A 109 27.80 -12.48 10.64
C ASN A 109 28.26 -13.67 9.79
N GLU A 110 27.40 -14.64 9.52
CA GLU A 110 27.69 -15.77 8.62
C GLU A 110 27.96 -15.31 7.18
N VAL A 111 27.19 -14.36 6.66
CA VAL A 111 27.42 -13.79 5.32
C VAL A 111 28.71 -13.00 5.26
N LEU A 112 29.00 -12.17 6.26
CA LEU A 112 30.25 -11.39 6.31
C LEU A 112 31.50 -12.28 6.44
N ASP A 113 31.43 -13.33 7.25
CA ASP A 113 32.50 -14.33 7.39
C ASP A 113 32.71 -15.11 6.08
N LEU A 114 31.63 -15.52 5.39
CA LEU A 114 31.72 -16.13 4.07
C LEU A 114 32.41 -15.20 3.07
N LEU A 115 32.02 -13.93 3.01
CA LEU A 115 32.64 -12.95 2.11
C LEU A 115 34.13 -12.74 2.44
N ALA A 116 34.50 -12.72 3.72
CA ALA A 116 35.90 -12.61 4.15
C ALA A 116 36.74 -13.85 3.76
N LYS A 117 36.16 -15.04 3.80
CA LYS A 117 36.82 -16.29 3.36
C LYS A 117 36.98 -16.37 1.85
N VAL A 118 35.96 -15.98 1.09
CA VAL A 118 35.99 -15.99 -0.39
C VAL A 118 36.90 -14.89 -0.93
N PHE A 119 36.87 -13.71 -0.32
CA PHE A 119 37.69 -12.56 -0.69
C PHE A 119 38.53 -12.09 0.51
N PRO A 120 39.69 -12.71 0.80
CA PRO A 120 40.52 -12.35 1.96
C PRO A 120 41.03 -10.90 1.92
N ASN A 121 41.38 -10.41 0.72
CA ASN A 121 41.76 -9.02 0.51
C ASN A 121 40.54 -8.11 0.68
N GLU A 122 40.64 -7.15 1.60
CA GLU A 122 39.53 -6.25 1.96
C GLU A 122 39.11 -5.32 0.80
N ASP A 123 40.05 -4.81 0.01
CA ASP A 123 39.75 -3.92 -1.11
C ASP A 123 38.94 -4.65 -2.19
N ILE A 124 39.32 -5.89 -2.48
CA ILE A 124 38.59 -6.77 -3.42
C ILE A 124 37.19 -7.07 -2.87
N ARG A 125 37.08 -7.43 -1.58
CA ARG A 125 35.80 -7.71 -0.93
C ARG A 125 34.88 -6.50 -0.96
N ARG A 126 35.41 -5.31 -0.68
CA ARG A 126 34.67 -4.04 -0.73
C ARG A 126 34.20 -3.73 -2.14
N TYR A 127 35.05 -3.91 -3.14
CA TYR A 127 34.68 -3.76 -4.54
C TYR A 127 33.54 -4.71 -4.92
N PHE A 128 33.65 -5.99 -4.55
CA PHE A 128 32.61 -6.99 -4.83
C PHE A 128 31.27 -6.65 -4.17
N MET A 129 31.28 -6.24 -2.91
CA MET A 129 30.05 -5.81 -2.23
C MET A 129 29.42 -4.60 -2.94
N ARG A 130 30.22 -3.60 -3.33
CA ARG A 130 29.71 -2.45 -4.10
C ARG A 130 29.14 -2.88 -5.45
N PHE A 131 29.78 -3.83 -6.12
CA PHE A 131 29.29 -4.38 -7.39
C PHE A 131 27.93 -5.07 -7.22
N ILE A 132 27.78 -5.97 -6.24
CA ILE A 132 26.47 -6.61 -5.98
C ILE A 132 25.43 -5.58 -5.56
N SER A 133 25.79 -4.58 -4.72
CA SER A 133 24.88 -3.51 -4.36
C SER A 133 24.38 -2.74 -5.58
N SER A 134 25.27 -2.47 -6.57
CA SER A 134 24.87 -1.81 -7.81
C SER A 134 23.92 -2.65 -8.68
N CYS A 135 23.90 -3.98 -8.52
CA CYS A 135 22.92 -4.83 -9.20
C CYS A 135 21.51 -4.74 -8.59
N LEU A 136 21.36 -4.13 -7.41
CA LEU A 136 20.05 -3.86 -6.80
C LEU A 136 19.43 -2.54 -7.29
N GLU A 137 20.25 -1.66 -7.86
CA GLU A 137 19.83 -0.46 -8.57
C GLU A 137 19.56 -0.85 -10.03
N GLY A 138 18.33 -0.63 -10.51
CA GLY A 138 17.84 -1.15 -11.79
C GLY A 138 18.10 -0.26 -13.00
#